data_AF-A0A9D7CV04-F1
#
_entry.id   AF-A0A9D7CV04-F1
#
_cell.length_a   1.000
_cell.length_b   1.000
_cell.length_c   1.000
_cell.angle_alpha   90.00
_cell.angle_beta   90.00
_cell.angle_gamma   90.00
#
_symmetry.space_group_name_H-M   'P 1'
#
loop_
_entity.id
_entity.type
_entity.pdbx_description
1 polymer ?
#
loop_
_entity_poly.entity_id
_entity_poly.type
_entity_poly.pdbx_seq_one_letter_code
_entity_poly.pdbx_strand_id
1 'polypeptide(L)'
;MTRGAVLLFTMATLGASVVHAGCGDDPAPSGSESPAADASLDAEASDASAPDAPLAEGGAAADAETSLDAGQADSDAADAMSGSTYLYAHLSVFTSPGDAGPGTLVRVDPATGLVTTIGTSGQHDVRMVWDPAASTMRAIVDALTAPRLATVDLCTGTITAGPRITRRSDAGGDGGALTHAECIARHSSGTLFGGADWNGDPLNVPLSESLVSYDLGDNTATRLGGPLQTDQEDCDSMTVIGDDIYVLDIASTTSGLYRVNGADAATSRIGDLPNTVTRIGYDTSRAALYAVDSANRRLWQVQPGDAGLILSADLVTDAGSAKFFDSLVAAPAPICP
;
A
#
# COMPACT_ATOMS: atom_id res chain seq x y z
N MET A 1 44.36 -27.49 20.06
CA MET A 1 44.11 -27.72 21.49
C MET A 1 44.74 -26.59 22.29
N THR A 2 43.96 -25.58 22.67
CA THR A 2 44.16 -24.80 23.90
C THR A 2 42.92 -23.93 24.11
N ARG A 3 42.32 -24.09 25.29
CA ARG A 3 41.10 -23.43 25.78
C ARG A 3 41.48 -22.15 26.53
N GLY A 4 40.60 -21.14 26.51
CA GLY A 4 40.47 -20.11 27.55
C GLY A 4 39.00 -19.73 27.63
N ALA A 5 38.24 -20.21 28.63
CA ALA A 5 37.99 -19.57 29.95
C ALA A 5 37.24 -18.22 29.78
N VAL A 6 35.90 -18.23 29.81
CA VAL A 6 35.00 -18.08 30.99
C VAL A 6 35.27 -16.79 31.78
N LEU A 7 34.30 -15.86 31.73
CA LEU A 7 33.95 -15.03 32.88
C LEU A 7 32.43 -14.90 32.97
N LEU A 8 31.90 -15.37 34.10
CA LEU A 8 30.51 -15.36 34.53
C LEU A 8 30.40 -14.29 35.63
N PHE A 9 29.38 -13.45 35.61
CA PHE A 9 28.95 -12.70 36.80
C PHE A 9 27.43 -12.71 36.89
N THR A 10 26.92 -13.02 38.08
CA THR A 10 25.51 -13.16 38.42
C THR A 10 25.19 -12.29 39.64
N MET A 11 23.95 -11.77 39.68
CA MET A 11 23.17 -11.24 40.83
C MET A 11 23.55 -9.84 41.36
N ALA A 12 22.66 -8.98 41.88
CA ALA A 12 21.36 -9.20 42.51
C ALA A 12 20.46 -7.92 42.59
N THR A 13 19.13 -8.14 42.50
CA THR A 13 17.95 -7.60 43.23
C THR A 13 17.76 -6.15 43.75
N LEU A 14 16.49 -5.74 43.57
CA LEU A 14 15.53 -5.03 44.47
C LEU A 14 15.50 -3.50 44.55
N GLY A 15 14.31 -2.95 44.30
CA GLY A 15 13.91 -1.59 44.65
C GLY A 15 12.45 -1.30 44.29
N ALA A 16 11.51 -1.77 45.13
CA ALA A 16 10.12 -1.35 45.09
C ALA A 16 9.96 0.02 45.79
N SER A 17 9.04 0.87 45.31
CA SER A 17 8.40 1.88 46.14
C SER A 17 6.99 2.17 45.61
N VAL A 18 6.04 1.93 46.50
CA VAL A 18 4.63 2.33 46.47
C VAL A 18 4.53 3.67 47.19
N VAL A 19 3.86 4.66 46.61
CA VAL A 19 3.19 5.75 47.36
C VAL A 19 1.83 6.02 46.72
N HIS A 20 0.91 6.44 47.59
CA HIS A 20 -0.53 6.24 47.59
C HIS A 20 -1.28 7.56 47.34
N ALA A 21 -2.51 7.41 46.82
CA ALA A 21 -3.73 8.19 47.05
C ALA A 21 -3.83 9.70 46.72
N GLY A 22 -4.90 10.01 45.96
CA GLY A 22 -5.59 11.30 45.97
C GLY A 22 -6.98 11.16 45.35
N CYS A 23 -8.00 10.99 46.20
CA CYS A 23 -9.42 11.03 45.83
C CYS A 23 -9.87 12.45 45.46
N GLY A 24 -10.91 12.56 44.62
CA GLY A 24 -11.68 13.78 44.42
C GLY A 24 -12.95 13.50 43.63
N ASP A 25 -14.09 13.57 44.32
CA ASP A 25 -15.45 13.30 43.85
C ASP A 25 -16.01 14.36 42.87
N ASP A 26 -16.98 13.89 42.07
CA ASP A 26 -18.06 14.55 41.29
C ASP A 26 -18.70 15.84 41.89
N PRO A 27 -19.51 16.68 41.16
CA PRO A 27 -20.48 16.27 40.14
C PRO A 27 -20.74 17.22 38.94
N ALA A 28 -21.54 16.73 37.99
CA ALA A 28 -22.23 17.47 36.92
C ALA A 28 -23.16 18.59 37.45
N PRO A 29 -23.51 19.58 36.60
CA PRO A 29 -24.91 19.59 36.13
C PRO A 29 -25.15 20.05 34.67
N SER A 30 -26.38 19.73 34.26
CA SER A 30 -27.14 20.03 33.04
C SER A 30 -27.35 21.51 32.65
N GLY A 31 -27.59 21.73 31.35
CA GLY A 31 -28.33 22.88 30.77
C GLY A 31 -28.06 22.95 29.26
N SER A 32 -28.95 22.48 28.38
CA SER A 32 -30.13 23.15 27.79
C SER A 32 -29.81 24.32 26.85
N GLU A 33 -30.47 24.26 25.67
CA GLU A 33 -30.72 25.31 24.65
C GLU A 33 -29.88 25.27 23.37
N SER A 34 -30.55 24.92 22.27
CA SER A 34 -30.25 25.45 20.94
C SER A 34 -31.54 25.44 20.10
N PRO A 35 -32.05 26.59 19.62
CA PRO A 35 -33.13 26.64 18.64
C PRO A 35 -32.54 26.78 17.24
N ALA A 36 -32.91 25.88 16.31
CA ALA A 36 -32.67 26.08 14.89
C ALA A 36 -34.00 26.38 14.19
N ALA A 37 -34.02 27.54 13.57
CA ALA A 37 -35.15 28.15 12.91
C ALA A 37 -35.53 27.44 11.61
N ASP A 38 -36.84 27.45 11.39
CA ASP A 38 -37.57 27.35 10.15
C ASP A 38 -37.10 28.41 9.14
N ALA A 39 -36.85 28.00 7.89
CA ALA A 39 -36.86 28.86 6.72
C ALA A 39 -37.08 28.00 5.46
N SER A 40 -38.36 27.85 5.14
CA SER A 40 -38.89 27.53 3.81
C SER A 40 -38.52 28.63 2.80
N LEU A 41 -38.08 28.23 1.59
CA LEU A 41 -38.21 29.04 0.37
C LEU A 41 -38.40 28.13 -0.84
N ASP A 42 -39.64 28.10 -1.33
CA ASP A 42 -40.00 27.87 -2.73
C ASP A 42 -39.51 29.06 -3.59
N ALA A 43 -39.05 28.79 -4.81
CA ALA A 43 -39.38 29.60 -6.00
C ALA A 43 -38.77 29.01 -7.29
N GLU A 44 -39.65 28.43 -8.11
CA GLU A 44 -39.91 28.79 -9.51
C GLU A 44 -38.77 28.78 -10.56
N ALA A 45 -39.13 28.10 -11.65
CA ALA A 45 -38.43 27.97 -12.91
C ALA A 45 -38.23 29.29 -13.67
N SER A 46 -37.23 29.32 -14.56
CA SER A 46 -37.41 29.96 -15.87
C SER A 46 -36.54 29.33 -16.93
N ASP A 47 -37.24 28.87 -17.96
CA ASP A 47 -36.81 28.52 -19.31
C ASP A 47 -36.43 29.80 -20.06
N ALA A 48 -35.30 29.77 -20.79
CA ALA A 48 -35.02 30.71 -21.87
C ALA A 48 -34.06 30.06 -22.87
N SER A 49 -34.62 29.75 -24.03
CA SER A 49 -33.98 29.11 -25.16
C SER A 49 -33.21 30.10 -26.06
N ALA A 50 -32.24 29.55 -26.79
CA ALA A 50 -31.72 29.91 -28.12
C ALA A 50 -30.58 30.98 -28.23
N PRO A 51 -29.78 31.00 -29.34
CA PRO A 51 -29.86 30.18 -30.57
C PRO A 51 -28.54 29.51 -31.04
N ASP A 52 -28.73 28.63 -32.03
CA ASP A 52 -27.71 27.99 -32.86
C ASP A 52 -26.75 28.97 -33.55
N ALA A 53 -25.47 28.57 -33.62
CA ALA A 53 -24.51 29.04 -34.62
C ALA A 53 -23.78 27.83 -35.24
N PRO A 54 -23.72 27.72 -36.58
CA PRO A 54 -23.14 26.56 -37.25
C PRO A 54 -21.68 26.84 -37.63
N LEU A 55 -20.72 25.98 -37.28
CA LEU A 55 -19.42 25.99 -37.95
C LEU A 55 -18.74 24.61 -38.01
N ALA A 56 -18.44 24.25 -39.27
CA ALA A 56 -17.27 23.54 -39.76
C ALA A 56 -17.14 22.03 -39.53
N GLU A 57 -17.54 21.27 -40.55
CA GLU A 57 -16.84 20.06 -40.96
C GLU A 57 -15.37 20.38 -41.27
N GLY A 58 -14.45 19.65 -40.64
CA GLY A 58 -13.01 19.75 -40.91
C GLY A 58 -12.22 18.95 -39.90
N GLY A 59 -11.88 17.71 -40.26
CA GLY A 59 -11.23 16.74 -39.40
C GLY A 59 -9.89 17.20 -38.81
N ALA A 60 -9.77 17.00 -37.51
CA ALA A 60 -8.57 16.50 -36.88
C ALA A 60 -9.07 15.50 -35.83
N ALA A 61 -8.61 14.26 -35.88
CA ALA A 61 -8.69 13.38 -34.73
C ALA A 61 -7.86 14.07 -33.64
N ALA A 62 -8.54 14.77 -32.73
CA ALA A 62 -7.93 15.15 -31.48
C ALA A 62 -7.65 13.83 -30.77
N ASP A 63 -6.39 13.42 -30.74
CA ASP A 63 -5.91 12.41 -29.81
C ASP A 63 -6.29 12.91 -28.43
N ALA A 64 -7.39 12.37 -27.90
CA ALA A 64 -7.85 12.62 -26.56
C ALA A 64 -6.86 11.94 -25.61
N GLU A 65 -5.73 12.61 -25.38
CA GLU A 65 -4.95 12.45 -24.16
C GLU A 65 -5.89 12.80 -23.02
N THR A 66 -6.62 11.80 -22.50
CA THR A 66 -7.29 11.90 -21.20
C THR A 66 -6.19 12.09 -20.18
N SER A 67 -5.83 13.34 -19.90
CA SER A 67 -4.94 13.67 -18.80
C SER A 67 -5.59 13.15 -17.53
N LEU A 68 -4.85 12.37 -16.74
CA LEU A 68 -5.25 11.87 -15.41
C LEU A 68 -5.44 12.99 -14.37
N ASP A 69 -5.50 14.27 -14.77
CA ASP A 69 -5.71 15.43 -13.91
C ASP A 69 -7.19 15.63 -13.50
N ALA A 70 -8.10 14.73 -13.88
CA ALA A 70 -9.52 14.81 -13.53
C ALA A 70 -9.85 14.06 -12.23
N GLY A 71 -9.54 14.68 -11.08
CA GLY A 71 -9.94 14.22 -9.75
C GLY A 71 -8.87 13.40 -9.04
N GLN A 72 -8.91 13.37 -7.70
CA GLN A 72 -8.00 12.59 -6.84
C GLN A 72 -8.16 11.08 -7.07
N ALA A 73 -7.72 10.57 -8.21
CA ALA A 73 -7.48 9.16 -8.40
C ALA A 73 -6.16 8.85 -7.70
N ASP A 74 -6.24 8.18 -6.55
CA ASP A 74 -5.05 7.60 -5.91
C ASP A 74 -4.78 6.24 -6.56
N SER A 75 -3.52 5.99 -6.90
CA SER A 75 -3.11 4.68 -7.39
C SER A 75 -2.83 3.79 -6.19
N ASP A 76 -3.79 2.95 -5.83
CA ASP A 76 -3.69 2.06 -4.66
C ASP A 76 -2.65 0.95 -4.82
N ALA A 77 -2.36 0.56 -6.06
CA ALA A 77 -1.29 -0.36 -6.36
C ALA A 77 -0.78 -0.16 -7.77
N ALA A 78 0.52 0.06 -7.91
CA ALA A 78 1.22 -0.07 -9.17
C ALA A 78 2.30 -1.12 -8.98
N ASP A 79 2.37 -2.08 -9.90
CA ASP A 79 3.51 -2.98 -9.95
C ASP A 79 4.06 -3.08 -11.38
N ALA A 80 5.37 -3.14 -11.46
CA ALA A 80 6.09 -3.28 -12.70
C ALA A 80 6.26 -4.77 -12.97
N MET A 81 5.52 -5.28 -13.96
CA MET A 81 5.75 -6.63 -14.43
C MET A 81 7.07 -6.69 -15.16
N SER A 82 7.96 -7.45 -14.57
CA SER A 82 9.23 -7.72 -15.19
C SER A 82 9.05 -8.34 -16.58
N GLY A 83 9.78 -7.87 -17.60
CA GLY A 83 9.76 -8.37 -18.98
C GLY A 83 8.50 -8.07 -19.82
N SER A 84 7.54 -7.35 -19.26
CA SER A 84 6.47 -6.70 -20.02
C SER A 84 7.01 -5.39 -20.60
N THR A 85 6.57 -5.01 -21.80
CA THR A 85 6.71 -3.62 -22.30
C THR A 85 5.73 -2.67 -21.62
N TYR A 86 5.10 -3.08 -20.52
CA TYR A 86 4.03 -2.35 -19.87
C TYR A 86 4.07 -2.51 -18.36
N LEU A 87 3.75 -1.43 -17.66
CA LEU A 87 3.46 -1.40 -16.23
C LEU A 87 1.95 -1.61 -16.03
N TYR A 88 1.58 -2.15 -14.87
CA TYR A 88 0.18 -2.37 -14.53
C TYR A 88 -0.12 -1.65 -13.23
N ALA A 89 -1.22 -0.90 -13.22
CA ALA A 89 -1.65 -0.17 -12.05
C ALA A 89 -3.15 -0.31 -11.88
N HIS A 90 -3.58 -0.26 -10.62
CA HIS A 90 -4.96 -0.14 -10.23
C HIS A 90 -5.19 1.28 -9.74
N LEU A 91 -6.16 1.94 -10.37
CA LEU A 91 -6.57 3.30 -10.08
C LEU A 91 -7.89 3.23 -9.31
N SER A 92 -7.84 3.50 -8.01
CA SER A 92 -9.04 3.62 -7.19
C SER A 92 -9.51 5.07 -7.21
N VAL A 93 -10.82 5.24 -7.14
CA VAL A 93 -11.41 6.56 -6.89
C VAL A 93 -11.87 6.57 -5.45
N PHE A 94 -11.17 7.32 -4.59
CA PHE A 94 -11.61 7.54 -3.23
C PHE A 94 -12.67 8.65 -3.23
N THR A 95 -13.91 8.28 -2.92
CA THR A 95 -14.95 9.28 -2.66
C THR A 95 -14.95 9.74 -1.21
N SER A 96 -14.41 8.92 -0.29
CA SER A 96 -14.13 9.27 1.11
C SER A 96 -13.07 8.34 1.72
N PRO A 97 -12.39 8.74 2.81
CA PRO A 97 -11.49 7.84 3.54
C PRO A 97 -12.21 6.55 3.97
N GLY A 98 -11.65 5.39 3.62
CA GLY A 98 -12.23 4.07 3.91
C GLY A 98 -13.37 3.63 2.98
N ASP A 99 -13.67 4.40 1.93
CA ASP A 99 -14.61 4.03 0.87
C ASP A 99 -13.93 4.26 -0.49
N ALA A 100 -12.96 3.40 -0.81
CA ALA A 100 -12.47 3.30 -2.18
C ALA A 100 -13.66 2.85 -3.03
N GLY A 101 -13.97 3.49 -4.14
CA GLY A 101 -14.88 2.93 -5.14
C GLY A 101 -14.22 1.77 -5.90
N PRO A 102 -14.97 1.00 -6.71
CA PRO A 102 -14.37 0.01 -7.59
C PRO A 102 -13.36 0.68 -8.52
N GLY A 103 -12.11 0.23 -8.48
CA GLY A 103 -11.04 0.84 -9.28
C GLY A 103 -10.94 0.30 -10.70
N THR A 104 -10.10 0.94 -11.50
CA THR A 104 -9.81 0.58 -12.90
C THR A 104 -8.41 0.00 -12.99
N LEU A 105 -8.27 -1.15 -13.64
CA LEU A 105 -6.96 -1.67 -14.01
C LEU A 105 -6.49 -0.99 -15.30
N VAL A 106 -5.31 -0.40 -15.26
CA VAL A 106 -4.68 0.25 -16.40
C VAL A 106 -3.35 -0.41 -16.73
N ARG A 107 -3.01 -0.35 -18.01
CA ARG A 107 -1.71 -0.67 -18.57
C ARG A 107 -1.02 0.63 -18.95
N VAL A 108 0.21 0.82 -18.53
CA VAL A 108 1.02 1.98 -18.94
C VAL A 108 2.11 1.49 -19.86
N ASP A 109 2.18 2.03 -21.07
CA ASP A 109 3.36 1.91 -21.92
C ASP A 109 4.41 2.88 -21.39
N PRO A 110 5.49 2.39 -20.79
CA PRO A 110 6.48 3.25 -20.17
C PRO A 110 7.36 3.98 -21.21
N ALA A 111 7.49 3.45 -22.43
CA ALA A 111 8.23 4.13 -23.51
C ALA A 111 7.52 5.41 -23.97
N THR A 112 6.19 5.38 -24.04
CA THR A 112 5.36 6.49 -24.52
C THR A 112 4.67 7.27 -23.40
N GLY A 113 4.52 6.69 -22.22
CA GLY A 113 3.66 7.18 -21.14
C GLY A 113 2.17 6.89 -21.35
N LEU A 114 1.79 6.19 -22.44
CA LEU A 114 0.39 5.97 -22.78
C LEU A 114 -0.29 5.07 -21.75
N VAL A 115 -1.39 5.56 -21.17
CA VAL A 115 -2.23 4.80 -20.24
C VAL A 115 -3.41 4.21 -20.99
N THR A 116 -3.55 2.89 -20.97
CA THR A 116 -4.65 2.15 -21.59
C THR A 116 -5.46 1.46 -20.50
N THR A 117 -6.75 1.76 -20.42
CA THR A 117 -7.68 1.01 -19.56
C THR A 117 -7.80 -0.43 -20.04
N ILE A 118 -7.60 -1.38 -19.13
CA ILE A 118 -7.76 -2.82 -19.39
C ILE A 118 -9.17 -3.27 -19.00
N GLY A 119 -9.65 -2.83 -17.83
CA GLY A 119 -10.97 -3.17 -17.33
C GLY A 119 -11.28 -2.55 -15.97
N THR A 120 -12.52 -2.69 -15.52
CA THR A 120 -12.93 -2.33 -14.16
C THR A 120 -12.73 -3.53 -13.25
N SER A 121 -12.08 -3.32 -12.11
CA SER A 121 -11.78 -4.40 -11.16
C SER A 121 -13.03 -4.89 -10.42
N GLY A 122 -13.98 -3.99 -10.17
CA GLY A 122 -15.11 -4.25 -9.27
C GLY A 122 -14.70 -4.57 -7.83
N GLN A 123 -13.44 -4.32 -7.47
CA GLN A 123 -12.86 -4.58 -6.15
C GLN A 123 -12.37 -3.28 -5.53
N HIS A 124 -12.36 -3.28 -4.20
CA HIS A 124 -11.93 -2.18 -3.35
C HIS A 124 -10.53 -2.45 -2.81
N ASP A 125 -9.77 -1.40 -2.48
CA ASP A 125 -8.47 -1.45 -1.79
C ASP A 125 -7.54 -2.55 -2.33
N VAL A 126 -7.17 -2.42 -3.60
CA VAL A 126 -6.41 -3.46 -4.29
C VAL A 126 -4.91 -3.21 -4.10
N ARG A 127 -4.21 -4.17 -3.51
CA ARG A 127 -2.73 -4.23 -3.45
C ARG A 127 -2.25 -5.32 -4.39
N MET A 128 -1.35 -5.04 -5.34
CA MET A 128 -0.95 -6.01 -6.38
C MET A 128 0.55 -6.31 -6.37
N VAL A 129 0.90 -7.55 -6.73
CA VAL A 129 2.29 -7.96 -7.00
C VAL A 129 2.38 -8.99 -8.13
N TRP A 130 3.38 -8.86 -8.98
CA TRP A 130 3.68 -9.82 -10.04
C TRP A 130 4.27 -11.12 -9.48
N ASP A 131 3.69 -12.25 -9.88
CA ASP A 131 4.19 -13.60 -9.59
C ASP A 131 4.82 -14.19 -10.87
N PRO A 132 6.13 -14.02 -11.09
CA PRO A 132 6.79 -14.49 -12.30
C PRO A 132 6.80 -16.01 -12.42
N ALA A 133 6.70 -16.76 -11.32
CA ALA A 133 6.69 -18.22 -11.36
C ALA A 133 5.37 -18.78 -11.90
N ALA A 134 4.25 -18.10 -11.61
CA ALA A 134 2.94 -18.46 -12.14
C ALA A 134 2.53 -17.61 -13.36
N SER A 135 3.39 -16.66 -13.79
CA SER A 135 3.09 -15.69 -14.85
C SER A 135 1.74 -15.00 -14.65
N THR A 136 1.45 -14.58 -13.41
CA THR A 136 0.17 -13.97 -13.04
C THR A 136 0.38 -12.83 -12.07
N MET A 137 -0.54 -11.86 -12.08
CA MET A 137 -0.56 -10.80 -11.08
C MET A 137 -1.42 -11.27 -9.90
N ARG A 138 -0.85 -11.23 -8.71
CA ARG A 138 -1.53 -11.51 -7.44
C ARG A 138 -2.02 -10.21 -6.84
N ALA A 139 -3.09 -10.28 -6.07
CA ALA A 139 -3.55 -9.13 -5.33
C ALA A 139 -4.12 -9.50 -3.96
N ILE A 140 -4.15 -8.52 -3.06
CA ILE A 140 -5.07 -8.46 -1.93
C ILE A 140 -6.19 -7.50 -2.36
N VAL A 141 -7.43 -7.87 -2.08
CA VAL A 141 -8.61 -7.02 -2.32
C VAL A 141 -9.46 -6.93 -1.07
N ASP A 142 -10.26 -5.87 -0.96
CA ASP A 142 -11.04 -5.49 0.22
C ASP A 142 -10.16 -5.46 1.48
N ALA A 143 -8.94 -4.90 1.30
CA ALA A 143 -7.88 -4.86 2.29
C ALA A 143 -8.35 -4.39 3.67
N LEU A 144 -9.33 -3.48 3.75
CA LEU A 144 -9.76 -2.84 4.99
C LEU A 144 -10.94 -3.53 5.71
N THR A 145 -11.56 -4.56 5.12
CA THR A 145 -12.80 -5.13 5.70
C THR A 145 -12.84 -6.66 5.70
N ALA A 146 -12.58 -7.28 4.55
CA ALA A 146 -12.68 -8.71 4.34
C ALA A 146 -11.60 -9.15 3.36
N PRO A 147 -10.31 -9.00 3.71
CA PRO A 147 -9.22 -9.20 2.78
C PRO A 147 -9.26 -10.59 2.14
N ARG A 148 -9.08 -10.60 0.82
CA ARG A 148 -9.07 -11.80 -0.03
C ARG A 148 -7.81 -11.81 -0.90
N LEU A 149 -7.19 -12.98 -1.04
CA LEU A 149 -6.18 -13.16 -2.09
C LEU A 149 -6.89 -13.28 -3.43
N ALA A 150 -6.33 -12.66 -4.45
CA ALA A 150 -6.90 -12.63 -5.78
C ALA A 150 -5.85 -12.84 -6.87
N THR A 151 -6.33 -13.20 -8.05
CA THR A 151 -5.55 -13.21 -9.30
C THR A 151 -6.14 -12.21 -10.28
N VAL A 152 -5.28 -11.48 -10.98
CA VAL A 152 -5.69 -10.51 -11.99
C VAL A 152 -5.43 -11.07 -13.38
N ASP A 153 -6.48 -11.10 -14.20
CA ASP A 153 -6.37 -11.32 -15.63
C ASP A 153 -6.03 -10.00 -16.31
N LEU A 154 -4.79 -9.92 -16.79
CA LEU A 154 -4.22 -8.70 -17.39
C LEU A 154 -4.70 -8.44 -18.81
N CYS A 155 -5.42 -9.39 -19.43
CA CYS A 155 -6.01 -9.23 -20.74
C CYS A 155 -7.41 -8.65 -20.68
N THR A 156 -8.16 -8.97 -19.62
CA THR A 156 -9.53 -8.51 -19.44
C THR A 156 -9.69 -7.46 -18.35
N GLY A 157 -8.67 -7.28 -17.51
CA GLY A 157 -8.72 -6.45 -16.32
C GLY A 157 -9.54 -7.06 -15.18
N THR A 158 -9.97 -8.32 -15.32
CA THR A 158 -10.81 -8.99 -14.34
C THR A 158 -9.99 -9.41 -13.13
N ILE A 159 -10.44 -9.06 -11.93
CA ILE A 159 -9.90 -9.59 -10.68
C ILE A 159 -10.77 -10.74 -10.18
N THR A 160 -10.17 -11.92 -10.05
CA THR A 160 -10.83 -13.10 -9.46
C THR A 160 -10.38 -13.24 -8.02
N ALA A 161 -11.24 -12.81 -7.09
CA ALA A 161 -11.01 -12.94 -5.66
C ALA A 161 -11.33 -14.36 -5.15
N GLY A 162 -10.42 -14.91 -4.34
CA GLY A 162 -10.60 -16.17 -3.64
C GLY A 162 -11.43 -16.03 -2.36
N PRO A 163 -11.41 -17.07 -1.51
CA PRO A 163 -11.95 -17.00 -0.15
C PRO A 163 -11.27 -15.91 0.70
N ARG A 164 -11.95 -15.49 1.78
CA ARG A 164 -11.39 -14.58 2.78
C ARG A 164 -10.14 -15.18 3.40
N ILE A 165 -9.12 -14.34 3.60
CA ILE A 165 -7.88 -14.75 4.25
C ILE A 165 -8.16 -15.07 5.72
N THR A 166 -7.67 -16.22 6.18
CA THR A 166 -7.79 -16.64 7.57
C THR A 166 -6.42 -16.67 8.24
N ARG A 167 -6.38 -16.42 9.55
CA ARG A 167 -5.13 -16.58 10.30
C ARG A 167 -4.86 -18.08 10.45
N ARG A 168 -3.64 -18.50 10.11
CA ARG A 168 -3.14 -19.82 10.50
C ARG A 168 -2.91 -19.77 12.00
N SER A 169 -3.59 -20.61 12.76
CA SER A 169 -3.42 -20.62 14.20
C SER A 169 -2.11 -21.28 14.59
N ASP A 170 -1.40 -20.63 15.50
CA ASP A 170 -0.12 -21.07 16.05
C ASP A 170 -0.30 -22.37 16.89
N ALA A 171 -1.54 -22.73 17.23
CA ALA A 171 -1.90 -23.83 18.13
C ALA A 171 -3.19 -24.61 17.76
N GLY A 172 -3.64 -24.60 16.50
CA GLY A 172 -4.76 -25.44 16.04
C GLY A 172 -6.17 -24.97 16.45
N GLY A 173 -6.33 -23.71 16.85
CA GLY A 173 -7.65 -23.06 16.90
C GLY A 173 -8.11 -22.60 15.52
N ASP A 174 -9.40 -22.32 15.33
CA ASP A 174 -9.83 -21.57 14.15
C ASP A 174 -9.25 -20.18 14.28
N GLY A 175 -8.19 -19.87 13.53
CA GLY A 175 -7.51 -18.59 13.64
C GLY A 175 -8.40 -17.40 13.31
N GLY A 176 -9.66 -17.58 12.91
CA GLY A 176 -10.53 -16.48 12.54
C GLY A 176 -10.06 -15.78 11.27
N ALA A 177 -10.95 -15.00 10.67
CA ALA A 177 -10.62 -14.27 9.46
C ALA A 177 -9.82 -13.01 9.77
N LEU A 178 -8.92 -12.62 8.86
CA LEU A 178 -8.29 -11.29 8.92
C LEU A 178 -9.36 -10.22 8.69
N THR A 179 -9.28 -9.15 9.48
CA THR A 179 -10.11 -7.94 9.35
C THR A 179 -9.47 -6.91 8.45
N HIS A 180 -8.14 -6.90 8.40
CA HIS A 180 -7.37 -6.02 7.55
C HIS A 180 -6.10 -6.70 7.06
N ALA A 181 -5.70 -6.42 5.82
CA ALA A 181 -4.44 -6.84 5.25
C ALA A 181 -4.00 -5.83 4.19
N GLU A 182 -2.86 -5.18 4.41
CA GLU A 182 -2.30 -4.18 3.53
C GLU A 182 -0.90 -4.56 3.07
N CYS A 183 -0.42 -3.84 2.05
CA CYS A 183 0.82 -4.07 1.32
C CYS A 183 1.01 -5.52 0.82
N ILE A 184 1.68 -5.71 -0.32
CA ILE A 184 2.02 -7.06 -0.76
C ILE A 184 3.34 -7.03 -1.51
N ALA A 185 4.22 -7.96 -1.17
CA ALA A 185 5.44 -8.19 -1.91
C ALA A 185 5.73 -9.68 -2.04
N ARG A 186 6.48 -10.02 -3.07
CA ARG A 186 6.85 -11.39 -3.37
C ARG A 186 8.35 -11.57 -3.22
N HIS A 187 8.73 -12.54 -2.41
CA HIS A 187 10.11 -12.96 -2.29
C HIS A 187 10.49 -13.95 -3.39
N SER A 188 11.78 -14.02 -3.72
CA SER A 188 12.31 -14.88 -4.79
C SER A 188 11.98 -16.37 -4.58
N SER A 189 11.84 -16.82 -3.33
CA SER A 189 11.42 -18.18 -2.96
C SER A 189 10.00 -18.55 -3.40
N GLY A 190 9.16 -17.57 -3.73
CA GLY A 190 7.72 -17.80 -3.97
C GLY A 190 6.82 -17.37 -2.82
N THR A 191 7.39 -17.03 -1.65
CA THR A 191 6.61 -16.54 -0.52
C THR A 191 6.03 -15.17 -0.83
N LEU A 192 4.73 -14.99 -0.56
CA LEU A 192 4.08 -13.68 -0.53
C LEU A 192 4.08 -13.15 0.90
N PHE A 193 4.50 -11.91 1.06
CA PHE A 193 4.48 -11.17 2.31
C PHE A 193 3.46 -10.04 2.23
N GLY A 194 2.93 -9.65 3.40
CA GLY A 194 2.07 -8.48 3.58
C GLY A 194 2.12 -7.96 5.02
N GLY A 195 1.50 -6.81 5.22
CA GLY A 195 1.05 -6.29 6.50
C GLY A 195 -0.36 -6.80 6.77
N ALA A 196 -0.64 -7.13 8.03
CA ALA A 196 -2.00 -7.43 8.42
C ALA A 196 -2.23 -7.14 9.88
N ASP A 197 -3.38 -6.53 10.19
CA ASP A 197 -3.90 -6.48 11.54
C ASP A 197 -4.20 -7.90 12.04
N TRP A 198 -3.41 -8.30 13.03
CA TRP A 198 -3.54 -9.61 13.65
C TRP A 198 -4.50 -9.61 14.85
N ASN A 199 -4.86 -8.44 15.37
CA ASN A 199 -5.63 -8.28 16.60
C ASN A 199 -7.15 -8.17 16.34
N GLY A 200 -7.57 -7.90 15.11
CA GLY A 200 -8.97 -7.97 14.70
C GLY A 200 -9.74 -6.65 14.82
N ASP A 201 -9.03 -5.53 14.96
CA ASP A 201 -9.62 -4.19 14.94
C ASP A 201 -8.83 -3.27 13.98
N PRO A 202 -9.32 -3.12 12.74
CA PRO A 202 -8.60 -2.44 11.68
C PRO A 202 -8.59 -0.91 11.81
N LEU A 203 -9.24 -0.35 12.85
CA LEU A 203 -9.37 1.09 13.07
C LEU A 203 -8.82 1.57 14.41
N ASN A 204 -8.30 0.67 15.25
CA ASN A 204 -7.61 1.11 16.47
C ASN A 204 -6.26 1.71 16.10
N VAL A 205 -5.97 2.88 16.68
CA VAL A 205 -4.67 3.55 16.58
C VAL A 205 -3.94 3.39 17.94
N PRO A 206 -2.65 2.98 17.97
CA PRO A 206 -1.85 2.60 16.81
C PRO A 206 -2.45 1.38 16.13
N LEU A 207 -2.25 1.30 14.81
CA LEU A 207 -2.54 0.06 14.09
C LEU A 207 -1.70 -1.05 14.75
N SER A 208 -1.97 -2.32 14.48
CA SER A 208 -1.16 -3.39 15.06
C SER A 208 -0.82 -4.39 13.99
N GLU A 209 -0.38 -3.86 12.84
CA GLU A 209 -0.01 -4.68 11.73
C GLU A 209 1.20 -5.54 12.09
N SER A 210 1.15 -6.79 11.67
CA SER A 210 2.27 -7.71 11.78
C SER A 210 2.71 -8.12 10.38
N LEU A 211 4.01 -8.39 10.23
CA LEU A 211 4.47 -9.06 9.02
C LEU A 211 3.86 -10.46 8.95
N VAL A 212 3.21 -10.76 7.84
CA VAL A 212 2.62 -12.06 7.55
C VAL A 212 3.18 -12.65 6.26
N SER A 213 3.23 -13.97 6.19
CA SER A 213 3.34 -14.70 4.91
C SER A 213 2.01 -15.29 4.51
N TYR A 214 1.62 -15.17 3.24
CA TYR A 214 0.41 -15.79 2.71
C TYR A 214 0.69 -17.15 2.07
N ASP A 215 -0.17 -18.12 2.36
CA ASP A 215 -0.27 -19.39 1.66
C ASP A 215 -1.42 -19.33 0.66
N LEU A 216 -1.08 -19.37 -0.63
CA LEU A 216 -2.02 -19.33 -1.74
C LEU A 216 -2.87 -20.61 -1.86
N GLY A 217 -2.40 -21.74 -1.31
CA GLY A 217 -3.06 -23.03 -1.42
C GLY A 217 -4.30 -23.13 -0.52
N ASP A 218 -4.24 -22.56 0.68
CA ASP A 218 -5.31 -22.62 1.68
C ASP A 218 -5.90 -21.24 2.04
N ASN A 219 -5.40 -20.14 1.45
CA ASN A 219 -5.78 -18.76 1.76
C ASN A 219 -5.58 -18.41 3.24
N THR A 220 -4.48 -18.90 3.82
CA THR A 220 -4.08 -18.55 5.18
C THR A 220 -2.95 -17.52 5.20
N ALA A 221 -2.94 -16.68 6.23
CA ALA A 221 -1.80 -15.87 6.61
C ALA A 221 -1.11 -16.52 7.81
N THR A 222 0.22 -16.46 7.86
CA THR A 222 1.02 -16.87 9.02
C THR A 222 1.80 -15.67 9.52
N ARG A 223 1.63 -15.33 10.81
CA ARG A 223 2.38 -14.25 11.45
C ARG A 223 3.83 -14.65 11.69
N LEU A 224 4.76 -13.77 11.35
CA LEU A 224 6.21 -14.06 11.40
C LEU A 224 6.93 -13.47 12.62
N GLY A 225 6.26 -12.64 13.41
CA GLY A 225 6.80 -12.06 14.64
C GLY A 225 5.78 -11.17 15.33
N GLY A 226 6.23 -10.24 16.19
CA GLY A 226 5.37 -9.27 16.85
C GLY A 226 4.78 -8.23 15.89
N PRO A 227 4.03 -7.22 16.40
CA PRO A 227 3.63 -6.07 15.60
C PRO A 227 4.87 -5.37 15.02
N LEU A 228 4.74 -4.87 13.80
CA LEU A 228 5.76 -4.07 13.15
C LEU A 228 6.08 -2.87 14.04
N GLN A 229 7.35 -2.68 14.39
CA GLN A 229 7.78 -1.56 15.24
C GLN A 229 8.06 -0.33 14.36
N THR A 230 7.04 0.11 13.62
CA THR A 230 7.05 1.34 12.80
C THR A 230 6.46 2.52 13.59
N ASP A 231 6.32 3.70 12.97
CA ASP A 231 5.85 4.90 13.67
C ASP A 231 4.34 4.80 14.00
N GLN A 232 3.56 4.09 13.17
CA GLN A 232 2.14 3.83 13.35
C GLN A 232 1.79 2.34 13.53
N GLU A 233 2.80 1.47 13.57
CA GLU A 233 2.65 0.00 13.51
C GLU A 233 1.85 -0.44 12.27
N ASP A 234 2.19 0.18 11.13
CA ASP A 234 1.53 0.09 9.82
C ASP A 234 2.50 -0.27 8.68
N CYS A 235 1.96 -0.74 7.54
CA CYS A 235 2.64 -1.04 6.29
C CYS A 235 1.85 -0.54 5.06
N ASP A 236 2.10 0.69 4.63
CA ASP A 236 1.45 1.24 3.44
C ASP A 236 2.05 0.73 2.13
N SER A 237 3.35 0.43 2.12
CA SER A 237 4.06 -0.07 0.94
C SER A 237 5.21 -0.97 1.35
N MET A 238 5.46 -2.02 0.56
CA MET A 238 6.55 -2.94 0.84
C MET A 238 7.25 -3.42 -0.42
N THR A 239 8.52 -3.78 -0.29
CA THR A 239 9.28 -4.48 -1.31
C THR A 239 10.30 -5.42 -0.68
N VAL A 240 10.81 -6.38 -1.45
CA VAL A 240 11.73 -7.40 -0.94
C VAL A 240 13.10 -7.23 -1.60
N ILE A 241 14.16 -7.25 -0.78
CA ILE A 241 15.56 -7.14 -1.22
C ILE A 241 16.38 -8.22 -0.53
N GLY A 242 16.73 -9.28 -1.25
CA GLY A 242 17.33 -10.46 -0.64
C GLY A 242 16.35 -11.08 0.37
N ASP A 243 16.83 -11.37 1.59
CA ASP A 243 16.01 -11.91 2.68
C ASP A 243 15.32 -10.82 3.52
N ASP A 244 15.62 -9.55 3.23
CA ASP A 244 15.04 -8.41 3.94
C ASP A 244 13.80 -7.87 3.22
N ILE A 245 12.88 -7.37 4.01
CA ILE A 245 11.67 -6.69 3.57
C ILE A 245 11.80 -5.23 3.92
N TYR A 246 11.59 -4.36 2.95
CA TYR A 246 11.57 -2.92 3.17
C TYR A 246 10.12 -2.48 3.24
N VAL A 247 9.78 -1.76 4.30
CA VAL A 247 8.43 -1.28 4.60
C VAL A 247 8.46 0.23 4.69
N LEU A 248 7.51 0.88 4.02
CA LEU A 248 7.19 2.28 4.16
C LEU A 248 5.97 2.40 5.08
N ASP A 249 6.10 3.19 6.14
CA ASP A 249 5.00 3.63 7.00
C ASP A 249 4.80 5.13 6.76
N ILE A 250 3.65 5.51 6.22
CA ILE A 250 3.29 6.86 5.84
C ILE A 250 2.58 7.52 7.02
N ALA A 251 3.34 8.30 7.79
CA ALA A 251 2.76 9.11 8.84
C ALA A 251 2.46 10.55 8.41
N SER A 252 1.53 11.18 9.12
CA SER A 252 1.04 12.54 8.81
C SER A 252 2.13 13.61 8.66
N THR A 253 3.29 13.43 9.30
CA THR A 253 4.39 14.41 9.30
C THR A 253 5.63 13.97 8.52
N THR A 254 5.98 12.68 8.59
CA THR A 254 7.13 12.07 7.90
C THR A 254 6.81 10.62 7.60
N SER A 255 7.24 10.11 6.45
CA SER A 255 7.16 8.67 6.18
C SER A 255 8.43 7.99 6.69
N GLY A 256 8.31 6.92 7.46
CA GLY A 256 9.44 6.12 7.91
C GLY A 256 9.75 4.98 6.93
N LEU A 257 11.03 4.82 6.57
CA LEU A 257 11.50 3.62 5.85
C LEU A 257 12.13 2.65 6.85
N TYR A 258 11.67 1.40 6.82
CA TYR A 258 12.10 0.34 7.72
C TYR A 258 12.62 -0.85 6.93
N ARG A 259 13.60 -1.54 7.51
CA ARG A 259 14.04 -2.87 7.12
C ARG A 259 13.51 -3.87 8.16
N VAL A 260 12.81 -4.88 7.69
CA VAL A 260 12.17 -5.94 8.44
C VAL A 260 12.78 -7.27 8.01
N ASN A 261 13.28 -8.05 8.96
CA ASN A 261 13.80 -9.39 8.65
C ASN A 261 12.65 -10.34 8.32
N GLY A 262 12.68 -10.99 7.15
CA GLY A 262 11.59 -11.87 6.70
C GLY A 262 11.42 -13.16 7.51
N ALA A 263 12.35 -13.51 8.40
CA ALA A 263 12.30 -14.74 9.19
C ALA A 263 11.72 -14.55 10.60
N ASP A 264 11.97 -13.41 11.25
CA ASP A 264 11.54 -13.13 12.63
C ASP A 264 10.80 -11.79 12.81
N ALA A 265 10.56 -11.07 11.71
CA ALA A 265 9.95 -9.75 11.67
C ALA A 265 10.70 -8.68 12.50
N ALA A 266 11.98 -8.86 12.80
CA ALA A 266 12.77 -7.82 13.48
C ALA A 266 12.81 -6.54 12.64
N THR A 267 12.25 -5.46 13.18
CA THR A 267 12.14 -4.16 12.52
C THR A 267 13.31 -3.24 12.89
N SER A 268 13.88 -2.56 11.89
CA SER A 268 14.93 -1.56 12.05
C SER A 268 14.65 -0.35 11.15
N ARG A 269 14.61 0.84 11.73
CA ARG A 269 14.38 2.09 10.98
C ARG A 269 15.65 2.45 10.19
N ILE A 270 15.48 2.70 8.89
CA ILE A 270 16.56 3.09 7.96
C ILE A 270 16.68 4.61 7.86
N GLY A 271 15.54 5.32 7.85
CA GLY A 271 15.52 6.78 7.83
C GLY A 271 14.15 7.37 7.55
N ASP A 272 14.12 8.71 7.48
CA ASP A 272 12.95 9.51 7.22
C ASP A 272 12.85 9.89 5.74
N LEU A 273 11.64 9.79 5.18
CA LEU A 273 11.24 10.28 3.88
C LEU A 273 10.17 11.38 4.07
N PRO A 274 9.97 12.30 3.12
CA PRO A 274 8.82 13.19 3.13
C PRO A 274 7.53 12.38 3.21
N ASN A 275 6.54 12.92 3.93
CA ASN A 275 5.19 12.35 4.00
C ASN A 275 4.46 12.30 2.65
N THR A 276 5.05 12.90 1.60
CA THR A 276 4.55 12.82 0.23
C THR A 276 5.07 11.59 -0.52
N VAL A 277 6.00 10.84 0.07
CA VAL A 277 6.41 9.53 -0.43
C VAL A 277 5.35 8.50 -0.06
N THR A 278 4.80 7.84 -1.07
CA THR A 278 3.67 6.92 -0.93
C THR A 278 3.97 5.48 -1.32
N ARG A 279 5.06 5.27 -2.08
CA ARG A 279 5.42 3.94 -2.60
C ARG A 279 6.93 3.75 -2.60
N ILE A 280 7.33 2.50 -2.43
CA ILE A 280 8.70 2.04 -2.64
C ILE A 280 8.74 0.85 -3.61
N GLY A 281 9.84 0.69 -4.32
CA GLY A 281 10.05 -0.43 -5.24
C GLY A 281 11.52 -0.71 -5.49
N TYR A 282 11.90 -1.98 -5.63
CA TYR A 282 13.29 -2.38 -5.80
C TYR A 282 13.61 -2.84 -7.23
N ASP A 283 14.56 -2.15 -7.86
CA ASP A 283 15.17 -2.54 -9.13
C ASP A 283 16.30 -3.54 -8.96
N THR A 284 15.96 -4.81 -9.16
CA THR A 284 16.91 -5.93 -9.16
C THR A 284 18.01 -5.77 -10.21
N SER A 285 17.73 -5.11 -11.35
CA SER A 285 18.70 -4.95 -12.44
C SER A 285 19.77 -3.91 -12.12
N ARG A 286 19.39 -2.88 -11.36
CA ARG A 286 20.27 -1.80 -10.90
C ARG A 286 20.74 -1.97 -9.47
N ALA A 287 20.23 -2.99 -8.78
CA ALA A 287 20.37 -3.19 -7.34
C ALA A 287 20.06 -1.91 -6.55
N ALA A 288 18.92 -1.28 -6.84
CA ALA A 288 18.57 0.03 -6.31
C ALA A 288 17.12 0.07 -5.81
N LEU A 289 16.93 0.59 -4.60
CA LEU A 289 15.61 0.89 -4.05
C LEU A 289 15.18 2.28 -4.53
N TYR A 290 13.91 2.43 -4.87
CA TYR A 290 13.32 3.70 -5.26
C TYR A 290 12.12 4.04 -4.39
N ALA A 291 11.88 5.33 -4.21
CA ALA A 291 10.74 5.90 -3.51
C ALA A 291 10.02 6.90 -4.41
N VAL A 292 8.69 6.82 -4.47
CA VAL A 292 7.83 7.70 -5.27
C VAL A 292 7.24 8.77 -4.37
N ASP A 293 7.59 10.02 -4.65
CA ASP A 293 6.98 11.21 -4.06
C ASP A 293 5.82 11.67 -4.97
N SER A 294 4.62 11.23 -4.64
CA SER A 294 3.42 11.45 -5.47
C SER A 294 3.05 12.93 -5.56
N ALA A 295 3.18 13.68 -4.47
CA ALA A 295 2.79 15.09 -4.45
C ALA A 295 3.69 15.96 -5.31
N ASN A 296 5.00 15.69 -5.30
CA ASN A 296 5.97 16.45 -6.07
C ASN A 296 6.30 15.81 -7.43
N ARG A 297 5.69 14.67 -7.75
CA ARG A 297 5.93 13.88 -8.97
C ARG A 297 7.41 13.52 -9.15
N ARG A 298 8.10 13.19 -8.06
CA ARG A 298 9.53 12.86 -8.04
C ARG A 298 9.73 11.37 -7.80
N LEU A 299 10.83 10.87 -8.34
CA LEU A 299 11.35 9.56 -7.99
C LEU A 299 12.73 9.72 -7.39
N TRP A 300 12.91 9.10 -6.23
CA TRP A 300 14.16 9.11 -5.48
C TRP A 300 14.79 7.74 -5.54
N GLN A 301 16.09 7.71 -5.81
CA GLN A 301 16.88 6.52 -5.50
C GLN A 301 17.27 6.57 -4.03
N VAL A 302 16.91 5.51 -3.34
CA VAL A 302 17.18 5.25 -1.94
C VAL A 302 18.31 4.24 -1.87
N GLN A 303 19.42 4.61 -1.24
CA GLN A 303 20.46 3.65 -0.90
C GLN A 303 20.28 3.22 0.56
N PRO A 304 19.74 2.01 0.82
CA PRO A 304 19.73 1.48 2.16
C PRO A 304 21.17 1.08 2.53
N GLY A 305 21.76 1.80 3.48
CA GLY A 305 23.06 1.47 4.07
C GLY A 305 22.96 1.39 5.58
N ASP A 306 23.92 0.69 6.21
CA ASP A 306 24.01 0.58 7.68
C ASP A 306 24.20 1.94 8.38
N ALA A 307 24.61 2.97 7.62
CA ALA A 307 24.81 4.33 8.10
C ALA A 307 23.56 5.24 7.95
N GLY A 308 22.42 4.68 7.52
CA GLY A 308 21.17 5.40 7.31
C GLY A 308 20.86 5.69 5.84
N LEU A 309 19.79 6.47 5.64
CA LEU A 309 19.24 6.81 4.33
C LEU A 309 20.10 7.83 3.57
N ILE A 310 20.52 7.47 2.35
CA ILE A 310 21.07 8.43 1.38
C ILE A 310 20.09 8.57 0.22
N LEU A 311 19.61 9.80 0.00
CA LEU A 311 18.78 10.19 -1.13
C LEU A 311 19.69 10.71 -2.24
N SER A 312 19.88 9.93 -3.31
CA SER A 312 20.99 10.17 -4.24
C SER A 312 20.67 11.00 -5.49
N ALA A 313 19.40 11.31 -5.81
CA ALA A 313 19.02 12.31 -6.82
C ALA A 313 17.50 12.41 -6.97
N ASP A 314 17.00 13.58 -7.37
CA ASP A 314 15.74 13.70 -8.10
C ASP A 314 15.97 13.14 -9.52
N LEU A 315 15.55 11.91 -9.79
CA LEU A 315 15.82 11.25 -11.07
C LEU A 315 14.92 11.77 -12.19
N VAL A 316 13.75 12.32 -11.84
CA VAL A 316 12.81 12.88 -12.81
C VAL A 316 12.02 14.03 -12.17
N THR A 317 12.03 15.21 -12.79
CA THR A 317 11.29 16.42 -12.34
C THR A 317 10.22 16.90 -13.32
N ASP A 318 10.03 16.22 -14.45
CA ASP A 318 9.02 16.53 -15.47
C ASP A 318 8.16 15.30 -15.80
N ALA A 319 7.12 15.46 -16.62
CA ALA A 319 6.12 14.43 -17.03
C ALA A 319 6.69 13.07 -17.54
N GLY A 320 8.00 12.92 -17.64
CA GLY A 320 8.69 11.64 -17.87
C GLY A 320 8.81 10.73 -16.64
N SER A 321 8.20 11.05 -15.49
CA SER A 321 8.29 10.23 -14.27
C SER A 321 7.70 8.81 -14.46
N ALA A 322 6.78 8.65 -15.42
CA ALA A 322 6.27 7.34 -15.84
C ALA A 322 7.33 6.43 -16.49
N LYS A 323 8.44 6.98 -17.01
CA LYS A 323 9.49 6.23 -17.73
C LYS A 323 10.54 5.60 -16.82
N PHE A 324 10.48 5.78 -15.50
CA PHE A 324 11.58 5.29 -14.65
C PHE A 324 11.40 3.82 -14.23
N PHE A 325 10.15 3.35 -14.15
CA PHE A 325 9.86 1.94 -13.90
C PHE A 325 10.18 1.01 -15.10
N ASP A 326 10.72 1.57 -16.19
CA ASP A 326 11.02 0.94 -17.49
C ASP A 326 12.01 -0.25 -17.49
N SER A 327 12.73 -0.55 -16.41
CA SER A 327 13.85 -1.53 -16.53
C SER A 327 13.98 -2.58 -15.43
N LEU A 328 12.89 -2.94 -14.77
CA LEU A 328 12.88 -4.05 -13.82
C LEU A 328 12.93 -5.42 -14.56
N VAL A 329 14.10 -6.07 -14.61
CA VAL A 329 14.45 -7.34 -15.32
C VAL A 329 14.08 -8.61 -14.50
N ALA A 330 13.68 -9.79 -15.00
CA ALA A 330 13.01 -10.24 -16.23
C ALA A 330 12.11 -11.48 -15.95
N ALA A 331 10.95 -11.59 -16.62
CA ALA A 331 10.30 -12.83 -17.07
C ALA A 331 9.33 -12.47 -18.21
N PRO A 332 9.10 -13.26 -19.28
CA PRO A 332 8.14 -12.88 -20.30
C PRO A 332 6.71 -12.85 -19.74
N ALA A 333 6.02 -11.72 -19.87
CA ALA A 333 4.60 -11.62 -19.57
C ALA A 333 3.78 -12.39 -20.62
N PRO A 334 2.61 -12.95 -20.26
CA PRO A 334 1.70 -13.51 -21.25
C PRO A 334 1.27 -12.40 -22.22
N ILE A 335 1.58 -12.59 -23.49
CA ILE A 335 1.06 -11.74 -24.56
C ILE A 335 -0.43 -12.04 -24.65
N CYS A 336 -1.27 -11.05 -24.31
CA CYS A 336 -2.69 -11.12 -24.61
C CYS A 336 -2.84 -11.26 -26.13
N PRO A 337 -3.47 -12.34 -26.63
CA PRO A 337 -3.62 -12.59 -28.06
C PRO A 337 -4.49 -11.53 -28.76
#